data_AF-A0A7C5N841-F1
#
_entry.id   AF-A0A7C5N841-F1
#
_cell.length_a   1.000
_cell.length_b   1.000
_cell.length_c   1.000
_cell.angle_alpha   90.00
_cell.angle_beta   90.00
_cell.angle_gamma   90.00
#
_symmetry.space_group_name_H-M   'P 1'
#
loop_
_entity.id
_entity.type
_entity.pdbx_description
1 polymer ?
#
loop_
_entity_poly.entity_id
_entity_poly.type
_entity_poly.pdbx_seq_one_letter_code
_entity_poly.pdbx_strand_id
1 'polypeptide(L)'
;MKQRYLAVFLSVLPLVAMAADAIEGAFGIRLGEPLDVSGLKRIETASHDEGGEVYAFTPEHPYPPLDEYTVVVGPVSHRVYSIRAVGTVKNRTVCREELANLERVLSRKYGRKNPDPAARMTGASRISFGRGARRITASCAGLVLNYKLQLVYYDKAVAAEEKQARPAGKATRDRDTSGL
;
A
#
# COMPACT_ATOMS: atom_id res chain seq x y z
N MET A 1 58.28 23.17 -33.44
CA MET A 1 56.99 22.45 -33.44
C MET A 1 56.19 22.93 -32.22
N LYS A 2 55.02 23.55 -32.41
CA LYS A 2 54.22 24.15 -31.34
C LYS A 2 53.11 23.18 -30.91
N GLN A 3 53.28 22.57 -29.75
CA GLN A 3 52.34 21.63 -29.14
C GLN A 3 51.14 22.42 -28.59
N ARG A 4 49.97 22.25 -29.20
CA ARG A 4 48.71 22.90 -28.77
C ARG A 4 48.06 22.02 -27.70
N TYR A 5 47.99 22.51 -26.47
CA TYR A 5 47.24 21.88 -25.38
C TYR A 5 45.74 21.99 -25.67
N LEU A 6 45.11 20.85 -25.99
CA LEU A 6 43.67 20.72 -26.10
C LEU A 6 43.09 20.63 -24.69
N ALA A 7 42.62 21.74 -24.13
CA ALA A 7 41.91 21.75 -22.86
C ALA A 7 40.54 21.08 -23.04
N VAL A 8 40.45 19.78 -22.71
CA VAL A 8 39.19 19.05 -22.66
C VAL A 8 38.45 19.49 -21.40
N PHE A 9 37.50 20.41 -21.57
CA PHE A 9 36.54 20.80 -20.54
C PHE A 9 35.57 19.62 -20.34
N LEU A 10 35.89 18.73 -19.41
CA LEU A 10 35.04 17.61 -19.03
C LEU A 10 33.88 18.15 -18.18
N SER A 11 32.82 18.60 -18.85
CA SER A 11 31.58 19.03 -18.21
C SER A 11 30.91 17.84 -17.53
N VAL A 12 31.10 17.72 -16.22
CA VAL A 12 30.37 16.79 -15.35
C VAL A 12 28.91 17.25 -15.31
N LEU A 13 28.10 16.75 -16.23
CA LEU A 13 26.65 16.90 -16.14
C LEU A 13 26.20 16.16 -14.88
N PRO A 14 25.63 16.85 -13.88
CA PRO A 14 25.06 16.16 -12.72
C PRO A 14 23.90 15.29 -13.25
N LEU A 15 24.12 13.98 -13.32
CA LEU A 15 23.01 13.04 -13.40
C LEU A 15 22.25 13.18 -12.08
N VAL A 16 21.25 14.03 -12.07
CA VAL A 16 20.22 14.01 -11.04
C VAL A 16 19.46 12.71 -11.29
N ALA A 17 19.95 11.63 -10.70
CA ALA A 17 19.19 10.39 -10.59
C ALA A 17 17.93 10.76 -9.80
N MET A 18 16.80 10.88 -10.51
CA MET A 18 15.48 11.00 -9.90
C MET A 18 15.23 9.70 -9.14
N ALA A 19 15.75 9.64 -7.91
CA ALA A 19 15.46 8.57 -6.97
C ALA A 19 13.96 8.66 -6.70
N ALA A 20 13.25 7.57 -6.96
CA ALA A 20 11.85 7.46 -6.57
C ALA A 20 11.73 7.74 -5.07
N ASP A 21 10.78 8.61 -4.69
CA ASP A 21 10.53 8.89 -3.28
C ASP A 21 10.26 7.59 -2.52
N ALA A 22 10.78 7.51 -1.29
CA ALA A 22 10.49 6.38 -0.43
C ALA A 22 8.98 6.33 -0.13
N ILE A 23 8.41 5.12 -0.11
CA ILE A 23 7.03 4.95 0.36
C ILE A 23 7.06 5.08 1.88
N GLU A 24 6.59 6.21 2.40
CA GLU A 24 6.56 6.45 3.84
C GLU A 24 5.19 6.20 4.47
N GLY A 25 4.12 6.32 3.69
CA GLY A 25 2.75 6.30 4.21
C GLY A 25 1.73 6.87 3.25
N ALA A 26 0.52 7.07 3.74
CA ALA A 26 -0.61 7.61 3.00
C ALA A 26 -1.63 8.26 3.94
N PHE A 27 -2.36 9.25 3.43
CA PHE A 27 -3.52 9.82 4.12
C PHE A 27 -3.23 10.36 5.53
N GLY A 28 -2.02 10.91 5.75
CA GLY A 28 -1.58 11.41 7.05
C GLY A 28 -1.01 10.33 7.99
N ILE A 29 -1.04 9.05 7.60
CA ILE A 29 -0.53 7.93 8.41
C ILE A 29 0.79 7.42 7.83
N ARG A 30 1.79 7.19 8.68
CA ARG A 30 3.12 6.66 8.31
C ARG A 30 3.21 5.15 8.55
N LEU A 31 3.81 4.42 7.62
CA LEU A 31 4.13 3.00 7.77
C LEU A 31 5.30 2.82 8.75
N GLY A 32 5.16 1.85 9.63
CA GLY A 32 6.16 1.47 10.64
C GLY A 32 6.18 2.34 11.88
N GLU A 33 5.39 3.40 11.94
CA GLU A 33 5.25 4.23 13.14
C GLU A 33 4.15 3.67 14.06
N PRO A 34 4.31 3.76 15.39
CA PRO A 34 3.23 3.51 16.34
C PRO A 34 2.05 4.46 16.08
N LEU A 35 0.83 3.95 16.16
CA LEU A 35 -0.39 4.73 16.04
C LEU A 35 -1.18 4.69 17.36
N ASP A 36 -1.61 5.85 17.84
CA ASP A 36 -2.58 5.92 18.93
C ASP A 36 -3.97 5.51 18.41
N VAL A 37 -4.44 4.37 18.89
CA VAL A 37 -5.72 3.76 18.47
C VAL A 37 -6.87 4.07 19.43
N SER A 38 -6.61 4.80 20.53
CA SER A 38 -7.60 5.03 21.59
C SER A 38 -8.87 5.76 21.11
N GLY A 39 -8.74 6.60 20.08
CA GLY A 39 -9.85 7.33 19.45
C GLY A 39 -10.41 6.69 18.18
N LEU A 40 -9.88 5.55 17.73
CA LEU A 40 -10.25 4.94 16.46
C LEU A 40 -11.29 3.83 16.63
N LYS A 41 -12.23 3.75 15.68
CA LYS A 41 -13.23 2.66 15.66
C LYS A 41 -12.58 1.38 15.15
N ARG A 42 -12.43 0.38 16.02
CA ARG A 42 -11.99 -0.97 15.64
C ARG A 42 -13.02 -1.63 14.72
N ILE A 43 -12.56 -2.26 13.63
CA ILE A 43 -13.37 -3.09 12.73
C ILE A 43 -13.00 -4.55 12.98
N GLU A 44 -13.98 -5.38 13.33
CA GLU A 44 -13.77 -6.75 13.85
C GLU A 44 -13.22 -7.77 12.86
N THR A 45 -12.80 -7.36 11.66
CA THR A 45 -12.42 -8.28 10.57
C THR A 45 -11.17 -7.82 9.85
N ALA A 46 -10.00 -8.02 10.46
CA ALA A 46 -8.88 -8.48 9.64
C ALA A 46 -9.22 -9.90 9.20
N SER A 47 -9.20 -10.17 7.90
CA SER A 47 -9.08 -11.54 7.40
C SER A 47 -8.02 -12.28 8.24
N HIS A 48 -8.37 -13.45 8.76
CA HIS A 48 -7.66 -14.21 9.80
C HIS A 48 -6.13 -14.36 9.63
N ASP A 49 -5.59 -14.06 8.45
CA ASP A 49 -4.23 -14.40 8.04
C ASP A 49 -3.17 -13.32 8.37
N GLU A 50 -3.55 -12.06 8.62
CA GLU A 50 -2.57 -10.98 8.83
C GLU A 50 -2.23 -10.69 10.30
N GLY A 51 -3.04 -11.19 11.24
CA GLY A 51 -2.72 -11.19 12.67
C GLY A 51 -2.70 -9.83 13.39
N GLY A 52 -2.94 -8.72 12.69
CA GLY A 52 -3.08 -7.38 13.27
C GLY A 52 -4.53 -6.94 13.49
N GLU A 53 -4.67 -5.75 14.04
CA GLU A 53 -5.95 -5.13 14.37
C GLU A 53 -6.31 -4.06 13.34
N VAL A 54 -7.58 -4.01 12.92
CA VAL A 54 -8.06 -3.07 11.90
C VAL A 54 -8.82 -1.93 12.57
N TYR A 55 -8.49 -0.70 12.21
CA TYR A 55 -9.15 0.50 12.69
C TYR A 55 -9.62 1.35 11.51
N ALA A 56 -10.82 1.91 11.60
CA ALA A 56 -11.31 2.93 10.68
C ALA A 56 -10.80 4.32 11.09
N PHE A 57 -10.53 5.16 10.10
CA PHE A 57 -10.19 6.56 10.32
C PHE A 57 -10.76 7.45 9.20
N THR A 58 -10.75 8.76 9.40
CA THR A 58 -11.14 9.75 8.37
C THR A 58 -9.93 10.62 8.05
N PRO A 59 -9.41 10.61 6.81
CA PRO A 59 -8.25 11.41 6.47
C PRO A 59 -8.61 12.89 6.30
N GLU A 60 -7.64 13.78 6.55
CA GLU A 60 -7.80 15.22 6.33
C GLU A 60 -8.05 15.55 4.85
N HIS A 61 -7.44 14.78 3.95
CA HIS A 61 -7.55 14.94 2.50
C HIS A 61 -7.96 13.60 1.85
N PRO A 62 -9.25 13.24 1.87
CA PRO A 62 -9.74 12.01 1.24
C PRO A 62 -9.57 12.08 -0.28
N TYR A 63 -9.31 10.93 -0.91
CA TYR A 63 -9.38 10.81 -2.37
C TYR A 63 -10.84 10.52 -2.75
N PRO A 64 -11.55 11.41 -3.48
CA PRO A 64 -13.02 11.33 -3.61
C PRO A 64 -13.59 9.98 -4.09
N PRO A 65 -12.92 9.22 -4.97
CA PRO A 65 -13.37 7.88 -5.37
C PRO A 65 -13.27 6.79 -4.28
N LEU A 66 -12.73 7.09 -3.09
CA LEU A 66 -12.54 6.17 -1.97
C LEU A 66 -13.29 6.72 -0.75
N ASP A 67 -14.10 5.86 -0.12
CA ASP A 67 -15.03 6.20 0.96
C ASP A 67 -14.75 5.45 2.27
N GLU A 68 -14.07 4.30 2.20
CA GLU A 68 -13.68 3.50 3.35
C GLU A 68 -12.16 3.57 3.55
N TYR A 69 -11.72 4.06 4.72
CA TYR A 69 -10.30 4.17 5.07
C TYR A 69 -10.02 3.37 6.34
N THR A 70 -9.08 2.44 6.23
CA THR A 70 -8.68 1.58 7.34
C THR A 70 -7.17 1.50 7.47
N VAL A 71 -6.73 1.30 8.70
CA VAL A 71 -5.33 1.07 9.04
C VAL A 71 -5.24 -0.26 9.77
N VAL A 72 -4.19 -1.03 9.48
CA VAL A 72 -3.88 -2.27 10.19
C VAL A 72 -2.60 -2.07 10.97
N VAL A 73 -2.70 -2.33 12.27
CA VAL A 73 -1.60 -2.16 13.23
C VAL A 73 -1.23 -3.50 13.86
N GLY A 74 0.04 -3.62 14.25
CA GLY A 74 0.52 -4.76 15.03
C GLY A 74 -0.15 -4.83 16.41
N PRO A 75 -0.49 -6.02 16.92
CA PRO A 75 -1.25 -6.16 18.17
C PRO A 75 -0.42 -5.87 19.43
N VAL A 76 0.92 -5.76 19.32
CA VAL A 76 1.81 -5.52 20.46
C VAL A 76 2.37 -4.11 20.41
N SER A 77 2.94 -3.70 19.27
CA SER A 77 3.60 -2.40 19.14
C SER A 77 2.66 -1.28 18.66
N HIS A 78 1.47 -1.64 18.16
CA HIS A 78 0.58 -0.76 17.40
C HIS A 78 1.25 -0.06 16.21
N ARG A 79 2.36 -0.62 15.68
CA ARG A 79 2.99 -0.09 14.48
C ARG A 79 2.13 -0.36 13.26
N VAL A 80 1.95 0.66 12.44
CA VAL A 80 1.17 0.57 11.20
C VAL A 80 1.94 -0.24 10.17
N TYR A 81 1.36 -1.33 9.68
CA TYR A 81 1.96 -2.08 8.57
C TYR A 81 1.10 -2.11 7.31
N SER A 82 -0.15 -1.64 7.39
CA SER A 82 -1.04 -1.54 6.24
C SER A 82 -1.96 -0.33 6.35
N ILE A 83 -2.11 0.41 5.27
CA ILE A 83 -3.09 1.49 5.13
C ILE A 83 -3.91 1.16 3.88
N ARG A 84 -5.22 1.02 4.04
CA ARG A 84 -6.14 0.60 2.99
C ARG A 84 -7.20 1.68 2.79
N ALA A 85 -7.49 1.95 1.53
CA ALA A 85 -8.62 2.77 1.13
C ALA A 85 -9.42 2.02 0.06
N VAL A 86 -10.74 1.99 0.20
CA VAL A 86 -11.67 1.31 -0.69
C VAL A 86 -12.75 2.30 -1.10
N GLY A 87 -13.24 2.17 -2.33
CA GLY A 87 -14.43 2.87 -2.80
C GLY A 87 -15.19 2.02 -3.79
N THR A 88 -16.48 2.26 -3.89
CA THR A 88 -17.35 1.56 -4.84
C THR A 88 -17.75 2.47 -5.99
N VAL A 89 -17.65 1.97 -7.21
CA VAL A 89 -18.04 2.69 -8.42
C VAL A 89 -19.01 1.86 -9.27
N LYS A 90 -19.84 2.57 -10.04
CA LYS A 90 -21.02 2.02 -10.72
C LYS A 90 -20.70 1.02 -11.82
N ASN A 91 -19.55 1.16 -12.50
CA ASN A 91 -19.21 0.30 -13.62
C ASN A 91 -17.69 0.14 -13.79
N ARG A 92 -17.32 -0.85 -14.61
CA ARG A 92 -15.93 -1.23 -14.88
C ARG A 92 -15.12 -0.11 -15.52
N THR A 93 -15.73 0.67 -16.41
CA THR A 93 -15.06 1.74 -17.15
C THR A 93 -14.59 2.83 -16.19
N VAL A 94 -15.49 3.35 -15.36
CA VAL A 94 -15.18 4.36 -14.33
C VAL A 94 -14.10 3.83 -13.39
N CYS A 95 -14.21 2.58 -12.94
CA CYS A 95 -13.21 1.96 -12.08
C CYS A 95 -11.81 1.89 -12.70
N ARG A 96 -11.72 1.61 -14.00
CA ARG A 96 -10.45 1.59 -14.74
C ARG A 96 -9.89 2.98 -14.98
N GLU A 97 -10.74 3.95 -15.27
CA GLU A 97 -10.37 5.36 -15.39
C GLU A 97 -9.77 5.89 -14.08
N GLU A 98 -10.42 5.60 -12.95
CA GLU A 98 -9.91 5.96 -11.63
C GLU A 98 -8.60 5.25 -11.28
N LEU A 99 -8.47 3.97 -11.65
CA LEU A 99 -7.20 3.25 -11.48
C LEU A 99 -6.08 3.88 -12.33
N ALA A 100 -6.37 4.32 -13.55
CA ALA A 100 -5.40 5.00 -14.42
C ALA A 100 -5.04 6.40 -13.88
N ASN A 101 -5.99 7.10 -13.26
CA ASN A 101 -5.74 8.36 -12.57
C ASN A 101 -4.81 8.16 -11.38
N LEU A 102 -5.07 7.15 -10.54
CA LEU A 102 -4.18 6.74 -9.45
C LEU A 102 -2.79 6.37 -9.98
N GLU A 103 -2.68 5.60 -11.07
CA GLU A 103 -1.40 5.27 -11.68
C GLU A 103 -0.60 6.52 -12.05
N ARG A 104 -1.25 7.51 -12.67
CA ARG A 104 -0.60 8.76 -13.08
C ARG A 104 -0.09 9.55 -11.87
N VAL A 105 -0.90 9.66 -10.82
CA VAL A 105 -0.52 10.37 -9.58
C VAL A 105 0.62 9.65 -8.88
N LEU A 106 0.51 8.34 -8.68
CA LEU A 106 1.53 7.53 -8.02
C LEU A 106 2.83 7.50 -8.83
N SER A 107 2.76 7.48 -10.17
CA SER A 107 3.95 7.46 -11.01
C SER A 107 4.76 8.75 -10.94
N ARG A 108 4.09 9.90 -10.76
CA ARG A 108 4.78 11.18 -10.55
C ARG A 108 5.56 11.20 -9.24
N LYS A 109 5.03 10.57 -8.19
CA LYS A 109 5.63 10.58 -6.86
C LYS A 109 6.68 9.47 -6.68
N TYR A 110 6.32 8.23 -7.04
CA TYR A 110 7.11 7.04 -6.74
C TYR A 110 7.82 6.46 -7.99
N GLY A 111 7.81 7.18 -9.11
CA GLY A 111 8.48 6.78 -10.34
C GLY A 111 7.76 5.65 -11.10
N ARG A 112 8.52 4.70 -11.65
CA ARG A 112 7.95 3.67 -12.53
C ARG A 112 7.19 2.60 -11.74
N LYS A 113 6.00 2.23 -12.21
CA LYS A 113 5.26 1.08 -11.69
C LYS A 113 6.03 -0.23 -11.89
N ASN A 114 5.79 -1.18 -11.00
CA ASN A 114 6.32 -2.54 -11.12
C ASN A 114 5.59 -3.28 -12.25
N PRO A 115 6.30 -4.08 -13.06
CA PRO A 115 5.67 -4.96 -14.02
C PRO A 115 4.84 -6.03 -13.29
N ASP A 116 3.61 -6.24 -13.73
CA ASP A 116 2.73 -7.31 -13.26
C ASP A 116 2.35 -8.19 -14.46
N PRO A 117 3.15 -9.23 -14.77
CA PRO A 117 2.89 -10.09 -15.92
C PRO A 117 1.58 -10.88 -15.77
N ALA A 118 1.21 -11.25 -14.54
CA ALA A 118 -0.02 -11.97 -14.27
C ALA A 118 -1.26 -11.11 -14.57
N ALA A 119 -1.23 -9.82 -14.19
CA ALA A 119 -2.31 -8.88 -14.53
C ALA A 119 -2.49 -8.72 -16.04
N ARG A 120 -1.39 -8.71 -16.81
CA ARG A 120 -1.44 -8.66 -18.29
C ARG A 120 -2.10 -9.89 -18.90
N MET A 121 -1.77 -11.08 -18.39
CA MET A 121 -2.33 -12.34 -18.89
C MET A 121 -3.82 -12.51 -18.55
N THR A 122 -4.22 -12.11 -17.35
CA THR A 122 -5.58 -12.29 -16.84
C THR A 122 -6.52 -11.14 -17.20
N GLY A 123 -5.99 -10.02 -17.71
CA GLY A 123 -6.75 -8.78 -17.87
C GLY A 123 -7.17 -8.13 -16.55
N ALA A 124 -6.60 -8.58 -15.43
CA ALA A 124 -6.83 -7.99 -14.12
C ALA A 124 -6.35 -6.55 -14.12
N SER A 125 -7.20 -5.64 -13.64
CA SER A 125 -6.88 -4.21 -13.59
C SER A 125 -6.19 -3.92 -12.26
N ARG A 126 -4.86 -4.06 -12.23
CA ARG A 126 -4.00 -3.85 -11.06
C ARG A 126 -2.76 -3.04 -11.41
N ILE A 127 -2.33 -2.19 -10.49
CA ILE A 127 -1.06 -1.46 -10.53
C ILE A 127 -0.29 -1.68 -9.23
N SER A 128 1.04 -1.57 -9.29
CA SER A 128 1.93 -1.76 -8.15
C SER A 128 3.11 -0.80 -8.21
N PHE A 129 3.53 -0.26 -7.07
CA PHE A 129 4.71 0.60 -6.91
C PHE A 129 5.54 0.15 -5.70
N GLY A 130 6.80 0.59 -5.66
CA GLY A 130 7.72 0.29 -4.57
C GLY A 130 8.58 -0.95 -4.80
N ARG A 131 9.70 -1.05 -4.08
CA ARG A 131 10.61 -2.19 -4.10
C ARG A 131 10.95 -2.61 -2.67
N GLY A 132 11.30 -3.87 -2.47
CA GLY A 132 11.66 -4.39 -1.14
C GLY A 132 10.48 -4.55 -0.20
N ALA A 133 10.59 -4.01 1.01
CA ALA A 133 9.64 -4.19 2.10
C ALA A 133 8.32 -3.43 1.88
N ARG A 134 8.39 -2.20 1.34
CA ARG A 134 7.22 -1.33 1.19
C ARG A 134 6.67 -1.34 -0.22
N ARG A 135 5.34 -1.46 -0.32
CA ARG A 135 4.63 -1.56 -1.59
C ARG A 135 3.33 -0.78 -1.56
N ILE A 136 2.96 -0.25 -2.72
CA ILE A 136 1.63 0.28 -2.99
C ILE A 136 1.00 -0.62 -4.02
N THR A 137 -0.22 -1.08 -3.79
CA THR A 137 -1.01 -1.77 -4.81
C THR A 137 -2.37 -1.13 -4.93
N ALA A 138 -2.82 -0.89 -6.16
CA ALA A 138 -4.19 -0.52 -6.41
C ALA A 138 -4.82 -1.48 -7.42
N SER A 139 -6.11 -1.75 -7.25
CA SER A 139 -6.85 -2.66 -8.11
C SER A 139 -8.27 -2.20 -8.31
N CYS A 140 -8.79 -2.53 -9.48
CA CYS A 140 -10.20 -2.47 -9.80
C CYS A 140 -10.73 -3.90 -9.94
N ALA A 141 -11.63 -4.31 -9.06
CA ALA A 141 -12.21 -5.66 -9.05
C ALA A 141 -13.69 -5.60 -8.65
N GLY A 142 -14.52 -6.50 -9.20
CA GLY A 142 -15.95 -6.56 -8.85
C GLY A 142 -16.78 -7.26 -9.91
N LEU A 143 -18.07 -7.40 -9.60
CA LEU A 143 -19.07 -8.00 -10.47
C LEU A 143 -19.98 -6.91 -11.03
N VAL A 144 -20.72 -7.25 -12.10
CA VAL A 144 -21.48 -6.41 -13.05
C VAL A 144 -22.10 -5.11 -12.53
N LEU A 145 -22.51 -5.03 -11.26
CA LEU A 145 -23.20 -3.87 -10.67
C LEU A 145 -22.38 -3.08 -9.64
N ASN A 146 -21.30 -3.63 -9.10
CA ASN A 146 -20.49 -2.96 -8.07
C ASN A 146 -19.01 -3.31 -8.26
N TYR A 147 -18.25 -2.31 -8.71
CA TYR A 147 -16.79 -2.42 -8.83
C TYR A 147 -16.14 -1.72 -7.65
N LYS A 148 -15.19 -2.41 -7.02
CA LYS A 148 -14.37 -1.87 -5.95
C LYS A 148 -13.05 -1.36 -6.50
N LEU A 149 -12.80 -0.08 -6.29
CA LEU A 149 -11.47 0.49 -6.38
C LEU A 149 -10.82 0.35 -5.01
N GLN A 150 -9.67 -0.31 -4.96
CA GLN A 150 -8.93 -0.53 -3.72
C GLN A 150 -7.51 -0.02 -3.88
N LEU A 151 -7.00 0.69 -2.88
CA LEU A 151 -5.63 1.16 -2.75
C LEU A 151 -5.05 0.67 -1.41
N VAL A 152 -3.87 0.07 -1.45
CA VAL A 152 -3.21 -0.48 -0.26
C VAL A 152 -1.76 -0.04 -0.24
N TYR A 153 -1.34 0.54 0.86
CA TYR A 153 0.05 0.75 1.24
C TYR A 153 0.41 -0.32 2.26
N TYR A 154 1.53 -1.01 2.08
CA TYR A 154 1.90 -2.16 2.89
C TYR A 154 3.39 -2.19 3.19
N ASP A 155 3.75 -2.49 4.43
CA ASP A 155 5.12 -2.73 4.88
C ASP A 155 5.28 -4.20 5.30
N LYS A 156 5.90 -4.99 4.43
CA LYS A 156 6.13 -6.42 4.65
C LYS A 156 7.08 -6.69 5.82
N ALA A 157 8.05 -5.80 6.07
CA ALA A 157 9.02 -6.03 7.15
C ALA A 157 8.34 -5.87 8.51
N VAL A 158 7.61 -4.77 8.70
CA VAL A 158 6.85 -4.51 9.93
C VAL A 158 5.80 -5.61 10.15
N ALA A 159 5.06 -6.00 9.12
CA ALA A 159 4.09 -7.09 9.24
C ALA A 159 4.73 -8.42 9.69
N ALA A 160 5.94 -8.72 9.22
CA ALA A 160 6.67 -9.93 9.62
C ALA A 160 7.18 -9.83 11.08
N GLU A 161 7.69 -8.67 11.49
CA GLU A 161 8.12 -8.38 12.86
C GLU A 161 6.94 -8.54 13.85
N GLU A 162 5.79 -7.96 13.55
CA GLU A 162 4.60 -8.05 14.40
C GLU A 162 4.06 -9.49 14.50
N LYS A 163 4.14 -10.24 13.39
CA LYS A 163 3.78 -11.65 13.38
C LYS A 163 4.70 -12.48 14.28
N GLN A 164 6.00 -12.16 14.31
CA GLN A 164 6.98 -12.85 15.16
C GLN A 164 6.87 -12.44 16.63
N ALA A 165 6.55 -11.17 16.92
CA ALA A 165 6.38 -10.66 18.27
C ALA A 165 5.12 -11.20 18.96
N ARG A 166 4.15 -11.72 18.18
CA ARG A 166 2.94 -12.32 18.73
C ARG A 166 3.29 -13.58 19.54
N PRO A 167 2.95 -13.64 20.85
CA PRO A 167 3.25 -14.80 21.66
C PRO A 167 2.56 -16.04 21.08
N ALA A 168 3.32 -17.13 20.91
CA ALA A 168 2.88 -18.39 20.31
C ALA A 168 1.66 -19.06 21.03
N GLY A 169 1.22 -18.51 22.17
CA GLY A 169 0.19 -19.08 23.04
C GLY A 169 -1.26 -18.57 22.85
N LYS A 170 -1.54 -17.68 21.89
CA LYS A 170 -2.93 -17.33 21.50
C LYS A 170 -3.30 -17.89 20.12
N ALA A 171 -2.84 -19.10 19.81
CA ALA A 171 -3.64 -19.97 18.95
C ALA A 171 -4.95 -20.18 19.70
N THR A 172 -6.08 -19.85 19.07
CA THR A 172 -7.43 -20.03 19.59
C THR A 172 -7.55 -21.40 20.27
N ARG A 173 -7.43 -21.42 21.60
CA ARG A 173 -7.80 -22.57 22.42
C ARG A 173 -9.26 -22.83 22.13
N ASP A 174 -9.52 -24.05 21.67
CA ASP A 174 -10.76 -24.78 21.81
C ASP A 174 -12.00 -24.08 21.21
N ARG A 175 -12.19 -24.30 19.90
CA ARG A 175 -13.54 -24.75 19.49
C ARG A 175 -13.71 -26.12 20.13
N ASP A 176 -14.19 -26.12 21.37
CA ASP A 176 -14.67 -27.32 22.05
C ASP A 176 -15.84 -27.87 21.22
N THR A 177 -15.54 -28.83 20.35
CA THR A 177 -16.54 -29.56 19.57
C THR A 177 -17.02 -30.80 20.32
N SER A 178 -16.72 -30.95 21.62
CA SER A 178 -17.05 -32.15 22.39
C SER A 178 -18.55 -32.33 22.67
N GLY A 179 -19.40 -31.48 22.10
CA GLY A 179 -20.86 -31.53 22.20
C GLY A 179 -21.60 -31.77 20.87
N LEU A 180 -20.92 -32.19 19.80
CA LEU A 180 -21.54 -32.66 18.55
C LEU A 180 -21.36 -34.16 18.37
#